data_AF-I8QT19-F1
#
_entry.id   AF-I8QT19-F1
#
_cell.length_a   1.000
_cell.length_b   1.000
_cell.length_c   1.000
_cell.angle_alpha   90.00
_cell.angle_beta   90.00
_cell.angle_gamma   90.00
#
_symmetry.space_group_name_H-M   'P 1'
#
loop_
_entity.id
_entity.type
_entity.pdbx_description
1 polymer ?
#
loop_
_entity_poly.entity_id
_entity_poly.type
_entity_poly.pdbx_seq_one_letter_code
_entity_poly.pdbx_strand_id
1 'polypeptide(L)'
;MTERSGEFRGVPTDRPGAETSPTSPLPSPPARLRWRVPLGGRPDLLAGLICAVAMVVVGFPLGLLWAAVAPHLDITGALHGNESAFAVQSDIDARFAMICAIAGLVGGLLAFWRARDAGFPVPLGLAAGGIGGALIAGWIGHLRRSPDLLHSLPPNASPVLVDLVDLRVRAHGLYLVMPVVALGAFAIGLWATSRPSRRPRAGGSQPPHPVTGPGSAGPGPAGGVKGPDGPKSQADGLQSTADVTGLRTRPASAGPDGPRAPD
;
A
#
# COMPACT_ATOMS: atom_id res chain seq x y z
N MET A 1 33.43 -18.32 36.97
CA MET A 1 32.75 -17.05 37.32
C MET A 1 31.36 -17.42 37.82
N THR A 2 31.27 -18.02 39.01
CA THR A 2 31.03 -17.36 40.31
C THR A 2 29.66 -16.67 40.38
N GLU A 3 28.69 -17.49 40.79
CA GLU A 3 27.60 -17.26 41.73
C GLU A 3 27.27 -15.82 42.12
N ARG A 4 25.98 -15.47 41.96
CA ARG A 4 25.37 -14.45 42.81
C ARG A 4 23.97 -14.88 43.23
N SER A 5 23.97 -15.72 44.25
CA SER A 5 22.84 -16.10 45.09
C SER A 5 22.38 -14.88 45.88
N GLY A 6 21.39 -14.17 45.36
CA GLY A 6 20.76 -13.02 46.01
C GLY A 6 19.65 -13.46 46.98
N GLU A 7 20.06 -13.74 48.20
CA GLU A 7 19.40 -13.34 49.47
C GLU A 7 17.86 -13.23 49.45
N PHE A 8 17.23 -14.38 49.73
CA PHE A 8 15.81 -14.49 50.04
C PHE A 8 15.54 -13.91 51.44
N ARG A 9 15.15 -12.64 51.50
CA ARG A 9 14.77 -11.96 52.75
C ARG A 9 13.32 -12.30 53.09
N GLY A 10 13.15 -13.24 54.02
CA GLY A 10 11.86 -13.57 54.61
C GLY A 10 11.22 -12.36 55.27
N VAL A 11 9.94 -12.10 54.94
CA VAL A 11 9.10 -11.13 55.64
C VAL A 11 8.10 -11.93 56.48
N PRO A 12 8.14 -11.79 57.82
CA PRO A 12 7.18 -12.41 58.72
C PRO A 12 5.75 -11.89 58.49
N THR A 13 4.85 -12.85 58.40
CA THR A 13 3.42 -12.77 58.58
C THR A 13 3.07 -12.20 59.95
N ASP A 14 2.27 -11.15 60.02
CA ASP A 14 1.21 -10.97 61.04
C ASP A 14 0.34 -9.75 60.69
N ARG A 15 -0.86 -10.02 60.14
CA ARG A 15 -1.98 -9.08 60.14
C ARG A 15 -3.25 -9.84 60.52
N PRO A 16 -3.64 -9.82 61.80
CA PRO A 16 -4.98 -10.24 62.21
C PRO A 16 -5.95 -9.07 62.00
N GLY A 17 -7.01 -9.33 61.23
CA GLY A 17 -8.23 -8.52 61.22
C GLY A 17 -8.21 -7.26 60.36
N ALA A 18 -8.65 -7.38 59.11
CA ALA A 18 -9.28 -6.29 58.38
C ALA A 18 -10.21 -6.88 57.31
N GLU A 19 -11.48 -7.00 57.71
CA GLU A 19 -12.67 -6.75 56.89
C GLU A 19 -12.77 -7.45 55.53
N THR A 20 -13.71 -8.39 55.47
CA THR A 20 -14.40 -8.83 54.26
C THR A 20 -15.04 -7.63 53.55
N SER A 21 -14.24 -6.89 52.77
CA SER A 21 -14.76 -5.91 51.82
C SER A 21 -15.47 -6.67 50.70
N PRO A 22 -16.75 -6.40 50.46
CA PRO A 22 -17.57 -7.12 49.51
C PRO A 22 -17.10 -6.84 48.09
N THR A 23 -16.97 -7.90 47.31
CA THR A 23 -17.18 -7.85 45.86
C THR A 23 -16.21 -6.93 45.11
N SER A 24 -14.95 -7.34 44.99
CA SER A 24 -14.13 -6.86 43.87
C SER A 24 -14.86 -7.22 42.57
N PRO A 25 -15.27 -6.24 41.75
CA PRO A 25 -15.90 -6.53 40.46
C PRO A 25 -14.90 -7.36 39.65
N LEU A 26 -15.34 -8.55 39.23
CA LEU A 26 -14.58 -9.44 38.37
C LEU A 26 -13.91 -8.61 37.26
N PRO A 27 -12.60 -8.79 37.00
CA PRO A 27 -11.93 -8.13 35.90
C PRO A 27 -12.74 -8.43 34.65
N SER A 28 -13.37 -7.40 34.09
CA SER A 28 -14.14 -7.53 32.87
C SER A 28 -13.23 -8.21 31.85
N PRO A 29 -13.65 -9.34 31.25
CA PRO A 29 -12.80 -10.06 30.30
C PRO A 29 -12.32 -9.03 29.28
N PRO A 30 -11.00 -8.99 28.98
CA PRO A 30 -10.43 -7.96 28.11
C PRO A 30 -11.33 -7.92 26.89
N ALA A 31 -11.94 -6.74 26.66
CA ALA A 31 -12.85 -6.52 25.56
C ALA A 31 -12.13 -7.02 24.32
N ARG A 32 -12.47 -8.23 23.88
CA ARG A 32 -11.84 -8.84 22.72
C ARG A 32 -12.24 -7.89 21.62
N LEU A 33 -11.29 -7.07 21.15
CA LEU A 33 -11.41 -6.31 19.92
C LEU A 33 -11.65 -7.37 18.85
N ARG A 34 -12.91 -7.75 18.69
CA ARG A 34 -13.39 -8.40 17.49
C ARG A 34 -13.26 -7.29 16.46
N TRP A 35 -12.07 -7.21 15.88
CA TRP A 35 -11.86 -6.65 14.55
C TRP A 35 -12.78 -7.45 13.63
N ARG A 36 -14.07 -7.11 13.66
CA ARG A 36 -14.97 -7.42 12.58
C ARG A 36 -14.47 -6.53 11.47
N VAL A 37 -13.56 -7.07 10.67
CA VAL A 37 -13.19 -6.46 9.39
C VAL A 37 -14.52 -6.44 8.64
N PRO A 38 -15.14 -5.26 8.43
CA PRO A 38 -16.31 -5.21 7.60
C PRO A 38 -15.82 -5.70 6.23
N LEU A 39 -16.23 -6.90 5.83
CA LEU A 39 -16.05 -7.33 4.46
C LEU A 39 -16.84 -6.33 3.63
N GLY A 40 -16.10 -5.39 3.04
CA GLY A 40 -16.63 -4.26 2.32
C GLY A 40 -17.62 -4.70 1.26
N GLY A 41 -18.52 -3.80 0.90
CA GLY A 41 -19.50 -4.08 -0.16
C GLY A 41 -18.79 -4.39 -1.49
N ARG A 42 -19.55 -4.83 -2.48
CA ARG A 42 -19.07 -4.94 -3.87
C ARG A 42 -18.21 -3.75 -4.36
N PRO A 43 -18.53 -2.47 -4.06
CA PRO A 43 -17.68 -1.35 -4.49
C PRO A 43 -16.28 -1.35 -3.87
N ASP A 44 -16.14 -1.81 -2.63
CA ASP A 44 -14.86 -1.84 -1.92
C ASP A 44 -13.91 -2.88 -2.52
N LEU A 45 -14.46 -4.07 -2.82
CA LEU A 45 -13.75 -5.12 -3.55
C LEU A 45 -13.33 -4.66 -4.94
N LEU A 46 -14.19 -3.92 -5.64
CA LEU A 46 -13.87 -3.35 -6.94
C LEU A 46 -12.71 -2.34 -6.84
N ALA A 47 -12.69 -1.49 -5.81
CA ALA A 47 -11.58 -0.56 -5.59
C ALA A 47 -10.24 -1.31 -5.36
N GLY A 48 -10.25 -2.36 -4.54
CA GLY A 48 -9.08 -3.22 -4.35
C GLY A 48 -8.62 -3.89 -5.65
N LEU A 49 -9.55 -4.43 -6.42
CA LEU A 49 -9.27 -5.05 -7.72
C LEU A 49 -8.69 -4.04 -8.73
N ILE A 50 -9.26 -2.84 -8.82
CA ILE A 50 -8.75 -1.77 -9.68
C ILE A 50 -7.32 -1.40 -9.28
N CYS A 51 -7.03 -1.26 -7.97
CA CYS A 51 -5.68 -1.01 -7.50
C CYS A 51 -4.72 -2.13 -7.90
N ALA A 52 -5.15 -3.39 -7.76
CA ALA A 52 -4.34 -4.54 -8.14
C ALA A 52 -4.01 -4.52 -9.63
N VAL A 53 -5.03 -4.39 -10.49
CA VAL A 53 -4.86 -4.36 -11.95
C VAL A 53 -4.00 -3.17 -12.39
N ALA A 54 -4.22 -1.99 -11.81
CA ALA A 54 -3.42 -0.81 -12.12
C ALA A 54 -1.93 -1.03 -11.82
N MET A 55 -1.60 -1.58 -10.66
CA MET A 55 -0.21 -1.88 -10.28
C MET A 55 0.43 -2.93 -11.21
N VAL A 56 -0.33 -3.94 -11.62
CA VAL A 56 0.11 -4.96 -12.59
C VAL A 56 0.41 -4.32 -13.96
N VAL A 57 -0.49 -3.49 -14.46
CA VAL A 57 -0.34 -2.80 -15.77
C VAL A 57 0.84 -1.84 -15.76
N VAL A 58 1.06 -1.13 -14.64
CA VAL A 58 2.24 -0.26 -14.47
C VAL A 58 3.56 -1.05 -14.53
N GLY A 59 3.55 -2.35 -14.22
CA GLY A 59 4.73 -3.21 -14.38
C GLY A 59 5.32 -3.21 -15.80
N PHE A 60 4.48 -3.08 -16.84
CA PHE A 60 4.92 -3.08 -18.24
C PHE A 60 5.88 -1.94 -18.57
N PRO A 61 5.49 -0.65 -18.42
CA PRO A 61 6.39 0.46 -18.69
C PRO A 61 7.60 0.48 -17.74
N LEU A 62 7.48 0.01 -16.50
CA LEU A 62 8.62 -0.07 -15.58
C LEU A 62 9.67 -1.08 -16.05
N GLY A 63 9.25 -2.23 -16.59
CA GLY A 63 10.18 -3.21 -17.16
C GLY A 63 10.94 -2.66 -18.36
N LEU A 64 10.25 -1.92 -19.23
CA LEU A 64 10.89 -1.23 -20.36
C LEU A 64 11.84 -0.12 -19.90
N LEU A 65 11.43 0.66 -18.90
CA LEU A 65 12.27 1.71 -18.31
C LEU A 65 13.53 1.12 -17.67
N TRP A 66 13.39 0.01 -16.94
CA TRP A 66 14.54 -0.67 -16.34
C TRP A 66 15.49 -1.21 -17.41
N ALA A 67 14.98 -1.83 -18.48
CA ALA A 67 15.81 -2.28 -19.60
C ALA A 67 16.61 -1.13 -20.23
N ALA A 68 16.00 0.05 -20.38
CA ALA A 68 16.63 1.22 -20.98
C ALA A 68 17.70 1.89 -20.07
N VAL A 69 17.52 1.83 -18.75
CA VAL A 69 18.37 2.56 -17.79
C VAL A 69 19.44 1.68 -17.14
N ALA A 70 19.34 0.34 -17.26
CA ALA A 70 20.30 -0.56 -16.67
C ALA A 70 21.68 -0.47 -17.38
N PRO A 71 22.79 -0.36 -16.63
CA PRO A 71 24.14 -0.15 -17.16
C PRO A 71 24.58 -1.35 -18.00
N HIS A 72 25.24 -1.12 -19.15
CA HIS A 72 25.74 -2.19 -20.01
C HIS A 72 26.85 -2.97 -19.30
N LEU A 73 26.83 -4.30 -19.43
CA LEU A 73 27.81 -5.19 -18.82
C LEU A 73 29.01 -5.30 -19.74
N ASP A 74 30.21 -4.98 -19.25
CA ASP A 74 31.45 -5.19 -20.00
C ASP A 74 31.83 -6.67 -19.95
N ILE A 75 31.42 -7.40 -20.99
CA ILE A 75 31.67 -8.84 -21.15
C ILE A 75 33.17 -9.13 -21.18
N THR A 76 33.97 -8.23 -21.76
CA THR A 76 35.44 -8.39 -21.85
C THR A 76 36.06 -8.28 -20.47
N GLY A 77 35.66 -7.30 -19.67
CA GLY A 77 36.08 -7.15 -18.29
C GLY A 77 35.69 -8.35 -17.41
N ALA A 78 34.47 -8.87 -17.60
CA ALA A 78 33.98 -10.04 -16.87
C ALA A 78 34.77 -11.32 -17.20
N LEU A 79 35.14 -11.54 -18.46
CA LEU A 79 35.94 -12.69 -18.90
C LEU A 79 37.34 -12.74 -18.28
N HIS A 80 37.91 -11.60 -17.91
CA HIS A 80 39.21 -11.52 -17.24
C HIS A 80 39.14 -11.69 -15.71
N GLY A 81 37.97 -12.07 -15.17
CA GLY A 81 37.80 -12.32 -13.74
C GLY A 81 37.81 -11.05 -12.87
N ASN A 82 37.54 -9.89 -13.47
CA ASN A 82 37.53 -8.63 -12.75
C ASN A 82 36.31 -8.53 -11.81
N GLU A 83 36.53 -8.21 -10.53
CA GLU A 83 35.49 -7.97 -9.52
C GLU A 83 34.45 -6.92 -9.96
N SER A 84 34.79 -6.07 -10.94
CA SER A 84 33.90 -5.12 -11.59
C SER A 84 32.55 -5.71 -12.05
N ALA A 85 32.48 -6.99 -12.42
CA ALA A 85 31.24 -7.62 -12.87
C ALA A 85 30.17 -7.69 -11.75
N PHE A 86 30.59 -7.92 -10.50
CA PHE A 86 29.68 -7.91 -9.35
C PHE A 86 29.18 -6.51 -9.01
N ALA A 87 30.03 -5.49 -9.18
CA ALA A 87 29.64 -4.09 -8.97
C ALA A 87 28.58 -3.64 -9.99
N VAL A 88 28.73 -4.02 -11.27
CA VAL A 88 27.72 -3.74 -12.31
C VAL A 88 26.41 -4.44 -12.01
N GLN A 89 26.46 -5.72 -11.58
CA GLN A 89 25.26 -6.46 -11.21
C GLN A 89 24.50 -5.80 -10.06
N SER A 90 25.23 -5.36 -9.03
CA SER A 90 24.63 -4.64 -7.91
C SER A 90 23.98 -3.32 -8.35
N ASP A 91 24.55 -2.61 -9.33
CA ASP A 91 23.95 -1.37 -9.85
C ASP A 91 22.66 -1.64 -10.63
N ILE A 92 22.61 -2.75 -11.39
CA ILE A 92 21.40 -3.18 -12.12
C ILE A 92 20.25 -3.46 -11.14
N ASP A 93 20.54 -4.22 -10.08
CA ASP A 93 19.59 -4.55 -9.01
C ASP A 93 19.13 -3.29 -8.25
N ALA A 94 20.06 -2.37 -7.94
CA ALA A 94 19.74 -1.11 -7.27
C ALA A 94 18.82 -0.21 -8.11
N ARG A 95 19.04 -0.12 -9.43
CA ARG A 95 18.17 0.63 -10.35
C ARG A 95 16.77 0.04 -10.42
N PHE A 96 16.66 -1.29 -10.49
CA PHE A 96 15.36 -1.95 -10.45
C PHE A 96 14.62 -1.62 -9.14
N ALA A 97 15.31 -1.75 -8.00
CA ALA A 97 14.77 -1.44 -6.69
C ALA A 97 14.28 0.01 -6.60
N MET A 98 15.08 0.97 -7.10
CA MET A 98 14.74 2.39 -7.11
C MET A 98 13.49 2.67 -7.97
N ILE A 99 13.42 2.10 -9.17
CA ILE A 99 12.25 2.23 -10.06
C ILE A 99 10.99 1.68 -9.38
N CYS A 100 11.08 0.48 -8.79
CA CYS A 100 10.00 -0.14 -8.04
C CYS A 100 9.59 0.67 -6.80
N ALA A 101 10.54 1.26 -6.09
CA ALA A 101 10.26 2.10 -4.92
C ALA A 101 9.49 3.36 -5.31
N ILE A 102 9.93 4.06 -6.37
CA ILE A 102 9.24 5.26 -6.86
C ILE A 102 7.81 4.91 -7.31
N ALA A 103 7.66 3.85 -8.10
CA ALA A 103 6.34 3.40 -8.55
C ALA A 103 5.42 3.00 -7.39
N GLY A 104 5.95 2.25 -6.42
CA GLY A 104 5.24 1.88 -5.20
C GLY A 104 4.77 3.11 -4.42
N LEU A 105 5.66 4.09 -4.24
CA LEU A 105 5.33 5.35 -3.55
C LEU A 105 4.17 6.08 -4.24
N VAL A 106 4.25 6.25 -5.57
CA VAL A 106 3.20 6.89 -6.36
C VAL A 106 1.89 6.11 -6.28
N GLY A 107 1.93 4.78 -6.44
CA GLY A 107 0.76 3.90 -6.36
C GLY A 107 0.08 3.95 -4.99
N GLY A 108 0.86 3.89 -3.90
CA GLY A 108 0.36 3.99 -2.53
C GLY A 108 -0.27 5.34 -2.21
N LEU A 109 0.36 6.44 -2.63
CA LEU A 109 -0.20 7.80 -2.49
C LEU A 109 -1.49 7.98 -3.29
N LEU A 110 -1.53 7.47 -4.52
CA LEU A 110 -2.71 7.58 -5.38
C LEU A 110 -3.88 6.75 -4.83
N ALA A 111 -3.61 5.54 -4.34
CA ALA A 111 -4.61 4.71 -3.67
C ALA A 111 -5.10 5.34 -2.36
N PHE A 112 -4.22 5.99 -1.59
CA PHE A 112 -4.63 6.75 -0.42
C PHE A 112 -5.56 7.91 -0.80
N TRP A 113 -5.23 8.66 -1.85
CA TRP A 113 -6.05 9.79 -2.26
C TRP A 113 -7.43 9.37 -2.83
N ARG A 114 -7.50 8.24 -3.53
CA ARG A 114 -8.73 7.81 -4.23
C ARG A 114 -9.56 6.74 -3.54
N ALA A 115 -8.95 5.93 -2.69
CA ALA A 115 -9.57 4.71 -2.17
C ALA A 115 -9.38 4.51 -0.66
N ARG A 116 -8.95 5.53 0.09
CA ARG A 116 -8.82 5.44 1.57
C ARG A 116 -10.11 5.01 2.29
N ASP A 117 -11.28 5.32 1.72
CA ASP A 117 -12.58 5.02 2.33
C ASP A 117 -13.08 3.59 2.03
N ALA A 118 -12.45 2.89 1.07
CA ALA A 118 -12.85 1.54 0.63
C ALA A 118 -12.32 0.41 1.54
N GLY A 119 -11.61 0.73 2.62
CA GLY A 119 -11.23 -0.24 3.66
C GLY A 119 -10.16 -1.25 3.23
N PHE A 120 -10.27 -2.48 3.77
CA PHE A 120 -9.24 -3.53 3.69
C PHE A 120 -8.93 -4.10 2.28
N PRO A 121 -9.87 -4.15 1.32
CA PRO A 121 -9.56 -4.64 -0.03
C PRO A 121 -8.45 -3.84 -0.76
N VAL A 122 -8.30 -2.54 -0.46
CA VAL A 122 -7.31 -1.67 -1.12
C VAL A 122 -5.86 -2.07 -0.79
N PRO A 123 -5.43 -2.18 0.48
CA PRO A 123 -4.07 -2.64 0.78
C PRO A 123 -3.82 -4.07 0.27
N LEU A 124 -4.83 -4.95 0.28
CA LEU A 124 -4.69 -6.29 -0.31
C LEU A 124 -4.43 -6.21 -1.83
N GLY A 125 -5.17 -5.36 -2.53
CA GLY A 125 -4.98 -5.09 -3.95
C GLY A 125 -3.62 -4.47 -4.27
N LEU A 126 -3.16 -3.51 -3.48
CA LEU A 126 -1.82 -2.92 -3.58
C LEU A 126 -0.72 -3.96 -3.37
N ALA A 127 -0.88 -4.86 -2.39
CA ALA A 127 0.09 -5.91 -2.12
C ALA A 127 0.15 -6.91 -3.29
N ALA A 128 -1.00 -7.48 -3.68
CA ALA A 128 -1.07 -8.47 -4.74
C ALA A 128 -0.67 -7.89 -6.10
N GLY A 129 -1.19 -6.71 -6.45
CA GLY A 129 -0.85 -6.02 -7.69
C GLY A 129 0.57 -5.48 -7.69
N GLY A 130 1.08 -5.07 -6.53
CA GLY A 130 2.48 -4.66 -6.35
C GLY A 130 3.45 -5.81 -6.63
N ILE A 131 3.17 -7.01 -6.10
CA ILE A 131 3.96 -8.21 -6.42
C ILE A 131 3.85 -8.54 -7.91
N GLY A 132 2.63 -8.60 -8.45
CA GLY A 132 2.40 -8.92 -9.86
C GLY A 132 3.08 -7.94 -10.82
N GLY A 133 2.97 -6.62 -10.56
CA GLY A 133 3.62 -5.59 -11.36
C GLY A 133 5.14 -5.66 -11.29
N ALA A 134 5.73 -5.97 -10.14
CA ALA A 134 7.19 -6.10 -10.01
C ALA A 134 7.70 -7.32 -10.77
N LEU A 135 6.97 -8.45 -10.71
CA LEU A 135 7.29 -9.65 -11.49
C LEU A 135 7.22 -9.36 -12.99
N ILE A 136 6.17 -8.70 -13.46
CA ILE A 136 6.03 -8.30 -14.87
C ILE A 136 7.15 -7.35 -15.29
N ALA A 137 7.51 -6.37 -14.46
CA ALA A 137 8.61 -5.45 -14.75
C ALA A 137 9.94 -6.20 -14.92
N GLY A 138 10.28 -7.09 -13.98
CA GLY A 138 11.48 -7.90 -14.06
C GLY A 138 11.48 -8.83 -15.28
N TRP A 139 10.35 -9.46 -15.59
CA TRP A 139 10.21 -10.32 -16.76
C TRP A 139 10.39 -9.56 -18.07
N ILE A 140 9.71 -8.42 -18.25
CA ILE A 140 9.79 -7.62 -19.48
C ILE A 140 11.20 -7.07 -19.68
N GLY A 141 11.82 -6.54 -18.62
CA GLY A 141 13.17 -6.01 -18.76
C GLY A 141 14.20 -7.11 -19.06
N HIS A 142 13.99 -8.32 -18.52
CA HIS A 142 14.78 -9.49 -18.86
C HIS A 142 14.62 -9.89 -20.33
N LEU A 143 13.38 -10.01 -20.84
CA LEU A 143 13.09 -10.34 -22.24
C LEU A 143 13.71 -9.35 -23.22
N ARG A 144 13.74 -8.07 -22.87
CA ARG A 144 14.31 -7.03 -23.73
C ARG A 144 15.83 -7.07 -23.80
N ARG A 145 16.51 -7.67 -22.83
CA ARG A 145 17.95 -7.53 -22.65
C ARG A 145 18.73 -8.84 -22.83
N SER A 146 18.11 -9.97 -22.49
CA SER A 146 18.73 -11.30 -22.59
C SER A 146 19.19 -11.67 -24.01
N PRO A 147 18.41 -11.42 -25.10
CA PRO A 147 18.82 -11.82 -26.44
C PRO A 147 20.14 -11.20 -26.90
N ASP A 148 20.30 -9.89 -26.74
CA ASP A 148 21.45 -9.14 -27.26
C ASP A 148 22.77 -9.59 -26.59
N LEU A 149 22.70 -9.92 -25.30
CA LEU A 149 23.87 -10.34 -24.55
C LEU A 149 24.24 -11.81 -24.80
N LEU A 150 23.25 -12.70 -24.96
CA LEU A 150 23.49 -14.11 -25.27
C LEU A 150 24.15 -14.28 -26.65
N HIS A 151 23.81 -13.44 -27.64
CA HIS A 151 24.43 -13.47 -28.97
C HIS A 151 25.87 -12.97 -28.96
N SER A 152 26.27 -12.24 -27.92
CA SER A 152 27.62 -11.69 -27.78
C SER A 152 28.58 -12.66 -27.07
N LEU A 153 28.09 -13.81 -26.59
CA LEU A 153 28.90 -14.79 -25.87
C LEU A 153 29.66 -15.73 -26.82
N PRO A 154 30.91 -16.09 -26.50
CA PRO A 154 31.62 -17.17 -27.19
C PRO A 154 30.84 -18.49 -27.11
N PRO A 155 30.87 -19.35 -28.14
CA PRO A 155 30.15 -20.64 -28.15
C PRO A 155 30.62 -21.62 -27.06
N ASN A 156 31.77 -21.37 -26.44
CA ASN A 156 32.37 -22.13 -25.35
C ASN A 156 32.33 -21.39 -24.00
N ALA A 157 31.45 -20.39 -23.84
CA ALA A 157 31.29 -19.68 -22.58
C ALA A 157 30.94 -20.63 -21.42
N SER A 158 31.53 -20.39 -20.25
CA SER A 158 31.27 -21.21 -19.08
C SER A 158 29.82 -21.04 -18.59
N PRO A 159 29.22 -22.06 -17.94
CA PRO A 159 27.86 -21.96 -17.39
C PRO A 159 27.70 -20.82 -16.39
N VAL A 160 28.77 -20.49 -15.66
CA VAL A 160 28.81 -19.37 -14.70
C VAL A 160 28.71 -18.04 -15.42
N LEU A 161 29.37 -17.90 -16.57
CA LEU A 161 29.31 -16.68 -17.38
C LEU A 161 27.93 -16.51 -18.01
N VAL A 162 27.33 -17.61 -18.48
CA VAL A 162 25.95 -17.61 -19.00
C VAL A 162 24.97 -17.18 -17.90
N ASP A 163 25.10 -17.69 -16.68
CA ASP A 163 24.26 -17.28 -15.53
C ASP A 163 24.52 -15.83 -15.06
N LEU A 164 25.73 -15.30 -15.29
CA LEU A 164 26.04 -13.89 -15.04
C LEU A 164 25.39 -12.96 -16.07
N VAL A 165 25.37 -13.41 -17.32
CA VAL A 165 24.85 -12.66 -18.48
C VAL A 165 23.33 -12.84 -18.60
N ASP A 166 22.79 -13.90 -18.00
CA ASP A 166 21.36 -14.08 -17.74
C ASP A 166 20.93 -13.05 -16.68
N LEU A 167 20.75 -11.81 -17.13
CA LEU A 167 20.39 -10.66 -16.32
C LEU A 167 18.98 -10.83 -15.78
N ARG A 168 18.92 -11.63 -14.72
CA ARG A 168 17.76 -11.88 -13.90
C ARG A 168 18.01 -11.18 -12.58
N VAL A 169 16.95 -10.56 -12.05
CA VAL A 169 16.98 -9.97 -10.71
C VAL A 169 17.29 -11.10 -9.72
N ARG A 170 18.55 -11.20 -9.28
CA ARG A 170 19.01 -12.31 -8.43
C ARG A 170 18.44 -12.19 -7.02
N ALA A 171 18.37 -10.95 -6.54
CA ALA A 171 17.75 -10.63 -5.27
C ALA A 171 16.22 -10.69 -5.39
N HIS A 172 15.64 -11.88 -5.17
CA HIS A 172 14.19 -12.09 -5.17
C HIS A 172 13.44 -11.15 -4.21
N GLY A 173 14.12 -10.68 -3.15
CA GLY A 173 13.58 -9.67 -2.24
C GLY A 173 13.26 -8.32 -2.90
N LEU A 174 13.87 -8.00 -4.05
CA LEU A 174 13.60 -6.75 -4.77
C LEU A 174 12.19 -6.69 -5.36
N TYR A 175 11.58 -7.84 -5.65
CA TYR A 175 10.17 -7.89 -6.05
C TYR A 175 9.21 -7.43 -4.94
N LEU A 176 9.67 -7.42 -3.68
CA LEU A 176 8.90 -6.92 -2.54
C LEU A 176 9.05 -5.41 -2.32
N VAL A 177 10.00 -4.74 -2.98
CA VAL A 177 10.22 -3.30 -2.79
C VAL A 177 8.98 -2.51 -3.20
N MET A 178 8.40 -2.80 -4.37
CA MET A 178 7.20 -2.10 -4.84
C MET A 178 6.00 -2.25 -3.88
N PRO A 179 5.55 -3.47 -3.48
CA PRO A 179 4.42 -3.62 -2.57
C PRO A 179 4.71 -3.06 -1.17
N VAL A 180 5.92 -3.23 -0.62
CA VAL A 180 6.27 -2.69 0.70
C VAL A 180 6.22 -1.17 0.71
N VAL A 181 6.80 -0.52 -0.30
CA VAL A 181 6.78 0.94 -0.40
C VAL A 181 5.36 1.46 -0.65
N ALA A 182 4.55 0.77 -1.47
CA ALA A 182 3.17 1.17 -1.71
C ALA A 182 2.30 1.07 -0.45
N LEU A 183 2.41 -0.04 0.27
CA LEU A 183 1.72 -0.24 1.55
C LEU A 183 2.18 0.77 2.60
N GLY A 184 3.49 1.02 2.69
CA GLY A 184 4.05 2.01 3.59
C GLY A 184 3.52 3.42 3.33
N ALA A 185 3.54 3.85 2.06
CA ALA A 185 3.00 5.14 1.65
C ALA A 185 1.49 5.27 1.95
N PHE A 186 0.72 4.23 1.64
CA PHE A 186 -0.71 4.19 1.93
C PHE A 186 -0.99 4.26 3.45
N ALA A 187 -0.29 3.46 4.25
CA ALA A 187 -0.43 3.42 5.70
C ALA A 187 -0.03 4.75 6.37
N ILE A 188 1.06 5.38 5.91
CA ILE A 188 1.49 6.70 6.38
C ILE A 188 0.43 7.75 6.05
N GLY A 189 -0.15 7.72 4.85
CA GLY A 189 -1.25 8.60 4.46
C GLY A 189 -2.45 8.48 5.41
N LEU A 190 -2.91 7.24 5.64
CA LEU A 190 -4.00 6.96 6.58
C LEU A 190 -3.68 7.47 7.99
N TRP A 191 -2.48 7.18 8.50
CA TRP A 191 -2.03 7.63 9.82
C TRP A 191 -1.97 9.16 9.94
N ALA A 192 -1.43 9.84 8.92
CA ALA A 192 -1.33 11.29 8.90
C ALA A 192 -2.70 11.97 8.96
N THR A 193 -3.72 11.42 8.28
CA THR A 193 -5.09 11.96 8.32
C THR A 193 -5.93 11.49 9.50
N SER A 194 -5.56 10.38 10.13
CA SER A 194 -6.28 9.84 11.30
C SER A 194 -5.93 10.56 12.60
N ARG A 195 -5.00 11.52 12.57
CA ARG A 195 -4.67 12.30 13.76
C ARG A 195 -5.93 13.02 14.23
N PRO A 196 -6.46 12.70 15.43
CA PRO A 196 -7.65 13.36 15.93
C PRO A 196 -7.35 14.84 15.92
N SER A 197 -8.11 15.61 15.14
CA SER A 197 -8.08 17.06 15.25
C SER A 197 -8.29 17.31 16.73
N ARG A 198 -7.23 17.72 17.43
CA ARG A 198 -7.34 18.26 18.77
C ARG A 198 -8.16 19.51 18.57
N ARG A 199 -9.49 19.35 18.52
CA ARG A 199 -10.41 20.47 18.61
C ARG A 199 -9.89 21.20 19.83
N PRO A 200 -9.40 22.45 19.67
CA PRO A 200 -9.02 23.25 20.81
C PRO A 200 -10.20 23.11 21.74
N ARG A 201 -9.97 22.50 22.91
CA ARG A 201 -10.99 22.43 23.94
C ARG A 201 -11.29 23.88 24.16
N ALA A 202 -12.39 24.37 23.59
CA ALA A 202 -12.85 25.70 23.76
C ALA A 202 -13.20 25.75 25.24
N GLY A 203 -12.18 26.04 26.05
CA GLY A 203 -12.28 26.39 27.45
C GLY A 203 -12.91 27.76 27.54
N GLY A 204 -14.03 27.96 26.85
CA GLY A 204 -15.11 28.67 27.48
C GLY A 204 -15.53 27.75 28.62
N SER A 205 -15.37 28.11 29.89
CA SER A 205 -16.32 29.05 30.48
C SER A 205 -17.66 28.96 29.76
N GLN A 206 -18.28 27.78 29.77
CA GLN A 206 -19.73 27.75 29.79
C GLN A 206 -20.06 28.51 31.07
N PRO A 207 -20.53 29.77 31.00
CA PRO A 207 -20.93 30.47 32.20
C PRO A 207 -21.96 29.55 32.88
N PRO A 208 -21.87 29.37 34.21
CA PRO A 208 -22.82 28.53 34.93
C PRO A 208 -24.22 28.96 34.49
N HIS A 209 -24.96 28.04 33.87
CA HIS A 209 -26.37 28.29 33.60
C HIS A 209 -26.98 28.68 34.96
N PRO A 210 -27.63 29.85 35.07
CA PRO A 210 -28.32 30.21 36.29
C PRO A 210 -29.28 29.06 36.60
N VAL A 211 -29.09 28.46 37.77
CA VAL A 211 -29.97 27.44 38.32
C VAL A 211 -31.35 28.10 38.42
N THR A 212 -32.21 27.84 37.45
CA THR A 212 -33.64 28.11 37.57
C THR A 212 -34.14 27.20 38.69
N GLY A 213 -34.39 27.80 39.85
CA GLY A 213 -34.88 27.10 41.03
C GLY A 213 -36.24 26.43 40.78
N PRO A 214 -36.63 25.49 41.67
CA PRO A 214 -37.88 24.77 41.59
C PRO A 214 -39.04 25.69 41.97
N GLY A 215 -39.76 26.20 40.98
CA GLY A 215 -40.85 27.14 41.25
C GLY A 215 -41.72 27.45 40.04
N SER A 216 -42.47 26.46 39.54
CA SER A 216 -43.84 26.67 39.04
C SER A 216 -44.43 25.35 38.56
N ALA A 217 -45.21 24.73 39.45
CA ALA A 217 -46.22 23.78 39.07
C ALA A 217 -47.28 24.50 38.22
N GLY A 218 -47.43 24.08 36.97
CA GLY A 218 -48.55 24.45 36.12
C GLY A 218 -49.12 23.19 35.47
N PRO A 219 -50.36 22.77 35.81
CA PRO A 219 -50.99 21.62 35.17
C PRO A 219 -51.81 22.03 33.94
N GLY A 220 -51.55 21.34 32.82
CA GLY A 220 -52.55 21.04 31.79
C GLY A 220 -52.34 21.69 30.41
N PRO A 221 -53.08 21.25 29.36
CA PRO A 221 -53.63 19.93 29.10
C PRO A 221 -53.22 19.39 27.72
N ALA A 222 -53.56 18.11 27.51
CA ALA A 222 -53.39 17.35 26.29
C ALA A 222 -54.04 17.99 25.04
N GLY A 223 -53.30 17.96 23.94
CA GLY A 223 -53.79 18.06 22.57
C GLY A 223 -52.64 17.60 21.66
N GLY A 224 -52.66 16.47 20.98
CA GLY A 224 -53.77 15.95 20.19
C GLY A 224 -53.63 16.41 18.74
N VAL A 225 -52.56 16.01 18.05
CA VAL A 225 -52.49 16.10 16.58
C VAL A 225 -51.88 14.81 16.03
N LYS A 226 -52.75 13.85 15.76
CA LYS A 226 -52.52 12.71 14.87
C LYS A 226 -52.84 13.21 13.46
N GLY A 227 -51.82 13.61 12.71
CA GLY A 227 -51.93 13.98 11.30
C GLY A 227 -51.62 12.77 10.39
N PRO A 228 -52.41 12.52 9.33
CA PRO A 228 -52.42 11.27 8.60
C PRO A 228 -51.39 11.18 7.47
N ASP A 229 -51.19 9.93 7.07
CA ASP A 229 -50.51 9.41 5.89
C ASP A 229 -50.56 10.31 4.65
N GLY A 230 -49.38 10.63 4.11
CA GLY A 230 -49.19 11.14 2.76
C GLY A 230 -48.56 10.07 1.86
N PRO A 231 -49.11 9.81 0.66
CA PRO A 231 -48.75 8.66 -0.16
C PRO A 231 -47.47 8.85 -1.00
N LYS A 232 -46.92 7.68 -1.33
CA LYS A 232 -45.91 7.35 -2.33
C LYS A 232 -45.94 8.26 -3.58
N SER A 233 -44.79 8.84 -3.92
CA SER A 233 -44.43 9.26 -5.28
C SER A 233 -43.13 8.50 -5.61
N GLN A 234 -43.22 7.40 -6.39
CA GLN A 234 -43.11 7.41 -7.86
C GLN A 234 -41.68 7.84 -8.25
N ALA A 235 -40.76 6.90 -8.50
CA ALA A 235 -40.60 6.17 -9.76
C ALA A 235 -40.24 7.10 -10.94
N ASP A 236 -39.31 6.61 -11.75
CA ASP A 236 -38.85 7.12 -13.04
C ASP A 236 -37.65 8.08 -13.04
N GLY A 237 -36.52 7.51 -13.45
CA GLY A 237 -35.29 8.23 -13.73
C GLY A 237 -34.25 7.36 -14.43
N LEU A 238 -34.69 6.51 -15.38
CA LEU A 238 -33.84 5.87 -16.37
C LEU A 238 -33.26 6.95 -17.31
N GLN A 239 -31.98 7.26 -17.19
CA GLN A 239 -31.14 7.85 -18.24
C GLN A 239 -29.82 7.08 -18.17
N SER A 240 -29.53 6.09 -19.03
CA SER A 240 -29.39 6.15 -20.48
C SER A 240 -28.56 7.34 -20.93
N THR A 241 -27.26 7.10 -21.13
CA THR A 241 -26.44 7.67 -22.21
C THR A 241 -25.15 6.85 -22.29
N ALA A 242 -25.27 5.75 -23.04
CA ALA A 242 -24.16 5.26 -23.82
C ALA A 242 -23.95 6.28 -24.96
N ASP A 243 -22.81 6.96 -25.00
CA ASP A 243 -22.15 7.32 -26.25
C ASP A 243 -20.84 8.04 -25.96
N VAL A 244 -19.80 7.62 -26.68
CA VAL A 244 -18.77 8.44 -27.35
C VAL A 244 -17.54 7.54 -27.52
N THR A 245 -17.68 6.68 -28.52
CA THR A 245 -16.60 6.00 -29.22
C THR A 245 -15.92 7.04 -30.10
N GLY A 246 -14.86 7.67 -29.60
CA GLY A 246 -14.04 8.65 -30.33
C GLY A 246 -12.69 8.07 -30.74
N LEU A 247 -12.69 7.08 -31.65
CA LEU A 247 -11.49 6.57 -32.30
C LEU A 247 -10.90 7.68 -33.20
N ARG A 248 -9.77 8.27 -32.82
CA ARG A 248 -8.95 9.12 -33.72
C ARG A 248 -7.64 8.39 -34.04
N THR A 249 -7.68 7.60 -35.09
CA THR A 249 -6.50 7.10 -35.80
C THR A 249 -5.76 8.27 -36.45
N ARG A 250 -4.51 8.50 -36.05
CA ARG A 250 -3.58 9.43 -36.69
C ARG A 250 -2.67 8.63 -37.64
N PRO A 251 -2.58 8.97 -38.94
CA PRO A 251 -1.71 8.26 -39.88
C PRO A 251 -0.23 8.55 -39.62
N ALA A 252 0.57 7.51 -39.81
CA ALA A 252 2.03 7.52 -39.77
C ALA A 252 2.60 8.33 -40.93
N SER A 253 3.50 9.27 -40.64
CA SER A 253 4.35 9.89 -41.65
C SER A 253 5.62 9.07 -41.83
N ALA A 254 5.76 8.52 -43.03
CA ALA A 254 7.01 7.97 -43.56
C ALA A 254 8.07 9.07 -43.71
N GLY A 255 9.33 8.71 -43.48
CA GLY A 255 10.48 9.52 -43.84
C GLY A 255 11.78 8.74 -43.61
N PRO A 256 12.43 8.21 -44.66
CA PRO A 256 13.76 7.65 -44.59
C PRO A 256 14.76 8.68 -45.13
N ASP A 257 15.64 9.20 -44.28
CA ASP A 257 16.84 9.93 -44.72
C ASP A 257 18.03 9.43 -43.90
N GLY A 258 18.89 8.66 -44.57
CA GLY A 258 20.19 8.26 -44.04
C GLY A 258 21.24 9.37 -44.18
N PRO A 259 22.45 9.13 -43.65
CA PRO A 259 23.64 9.56 -44.38
C PRO A 259 24.75 8.51 -44.48
N ARG A 260 25.52 8.71 -45.55
CA ARG A 260 26.66 7.98 -46.10
C ARG A 260 27.85 7.83 -45.14
N ALA A 261 28.58 6.73 -45.31
CA ALA A 261 29.95 6.57 -44.81
C ALA A 261 30.96 7.33 -45.70
N PRO A 262 32.06 7.84 -45.13
CA PRO A 262 33.24 8.26 -45.89
C PRO A 262 34.29 7.14 -46.01
N ASP A 263 34.97 7.15 -47.16
CA ASP A 263 36.15 6.34 -47.54
C ASP A 263 37.41 6.66 -46.71
#